data_AF-A0A1G7HZA5-F1
#
_entry.id   AF-A0A1G7HZA5-F1
#
_cell.length_a   1.000
_cell.length_b   1.000
_cell.length_c   1.000
_cell.angle_alpha   90.00
_cell.angle_beta   90.00
_cell.angle_gamma   90.00
#
_symmetry.space_group_name_H-M   'P 1'
#
loop_
_entity.id
_entity.type
_entity.pdbx_description
1 polymer ?
#
loop_
_entity_poly.entity_id
_entity_poly.type
_entity_poly.pdbx_seq_one_letter_code
_entity_poly.pdbx_strand_id
1 'polypeptide(L)'
;MDITDLGADLGNELEVAIFSYNRPAYLKNCVVSVQRHIPKARLRIFDDNSDDPNLIAYLATLPDGMVIQPDQHSGTTRHGGLYPNMQRAFDTATSRYLLMLQDDTQVVRAMDHSDFGAIDAVFAGDPNCAFLAVTFLRGARAKRYHRLLAPDPARGVYDTPSRPDQPDYANRIAYFDISLWHVERLRTTQWKIQNSEHDNVLQARKMFSTMPQLAAPFVFHLPEVPIYRHRTQTLAARLARRIVGTDPKRFIPMTTTEVTALKTRDLSHWPMAEDFLTCENPKVRRPFVYKDVKRHWWLALLSKLEFKLRGR
;
A
#
# COMPACT_ATOMS: atom_id res chain seq x y z
N MET A 1 7.30 16.94 -33.53
CA MET A 1 6.44 16.55 -32.40
C MET A 1 7.28 16.84 -31.16
N ASP A 2 6.88 17.86 -30.42
CA ASP A 2 7.72 18.54 -29.44
C ASP A 2 7.86 17.71 -28.15
N ILE A 3 9.10 17.52 -27.67
CA ILE A 3 9.44 16.67 -26.50
C ILE A 3 8.93 17.28 -25.18
N THR A 4 8.53 18.56 -25.21
CA THR A 4 7.98 19.31 -24.08
C THR A 4 6.52 19.00 -23.79
N ASP A 5 5.76 18.42 -24.73
CA ASP A 5 4.31 18.18 -24.59
C ASP A 5 4.00 16.84 -23.89
N LEU A 6 4.88 15.84 -24.03
CA LEU A 6 4.76 14.53 -23.36
C LEU A 6 4.97 14.60 -21.84
N GLY A 7 5.57 15.69 -21.35
CA GLY A 7 5.87 15.89 -19.93
C GLY A 7 4.67 16.31 -19.08
N ALA A 8 3.65 16.93 -19.68
CA ALA A 8 2.45 17.41 -18.99
C ALA A 8 1.44 16.28 -18.69
N ASP A 9 1.46 15.21 -19.51
CA ASP A 9 0.42 14.17 -19.51
C ASP A 9 0.46 13.26 -18.27
N LEU A 10 1.66 12.96 -17.75
CA LEU A 10 1.83 12.11 -16.56
C LEU A 10 1.14 12.64 -15.29
N GLY A 11 0.91 13.96 -15.19
CA GLY A 11 0.25 14.56 -14.03
C GLY A 11 -1.24 14.23 -13.95
N ASN A 12 -1.86 13.91 -15.08
CA ASN A 12 -3.27 13.54 -15.16
C ASN A 12 -3.49 12.02 -15.08
N GLU A 13 -2.43 11.22 -15.22
CA GLU A 13 -2.53 9.75 -15.23
C GLU A 13 -2.71 9.14 -13.83
N LEU A 14 -2.17 9.79 -12.79
CA LEU A 14 -2.10 9.20 -11.44
C LEU A 14 -2.49 10.18 -10.33
N GLU A 15 -3.47 9.78 -9.52
CA GLU A 15 -3.69 10.34 -8.19
C GLU A 15 -3.14 9.41 -7.11
N VAL A 16 -2.67 9.99 -6.01
CA VAL A 16 -2.25 9.25 -4.81
C VAL A 16 -3.15 9.66 -3.65
N ALA A 17 -3.77 8.67 -2.99
CA ALA A 17 -4.52 8.85 -1.77
C ALA A 17 -3.77 8.21 -0.59
N ILE A 18 -3.42 9.00 0.43
CA ILE A 18 -2.80 8.50 1.67
C ILE A 18 -3.82 8.54 2.80
N PHE A 19 -4.09 7.40 3.43
CA PHE A 19 -4.97 7.29 4.60
C PHE A 19 -4.16 7.34 5.90
N SER A 20 -4.53 8.20 6.84
CA SER A 20 -3.79 8.36 8.10
C SER A 20 -4.68 8.57 9.32
N TYR A 21 -4.15 8.18 10.48
CA TYR A 21 -4.72 8.48 11.79
C TYR A 21 -3.62 8.46 12.88
N ASN A 22 -3.39 9.60 13.53
CA ASN A 22 -2.51 9.75 14.72
C ASN A 22 -1.09 9.17 14.57
N ARG A 23 -0.48 9.38 13.40
CA ARG A 23 0.84 8.87 13.03
C ARG A 23 1.69 9.91 12.28
N PRO A 24 2.01 11.05 12.91
CA PRO A 24 2.65 12.20 12.26
C PRO A 24 3.92 11.85 11.49
N ALA A 25 4.85 11.12 12.13
CA ALA A 25 6.14 10.80 11.51
C ALA A 25 6.01 9.84 10.31
N TYR A 26 5.05 8.92 10.35
CA TYR A 26 4.79 7.95 9.28
C TYR A 26 4.13 8.64 8.10
N LEU A 27 3.08 9.43 8.34
CA LEU A 27 2.46 10.22 7.28
C LEU A 27 3.48 11.12 6.58
N LYS A 28 4.30 11.85 7.34
CA LYS A 28 5.36 12.70 6.78
C LYS A 28 6.35 11.89 5.92
N ASN A 29 6.72 10.68 6.35
CA ASN A 29 7.56 9.80 5.55
C ASN A 29 6.89 9.41 4.23
N CYS A 30 5.63 8.97 4.28
CA CYS A 30 4.87 8.56 3.10
C CYS A 30 4.74 9.74 2.12
N VAL A 31 4.31 10.91 2.58
CA VAL A 31 4.19 12.14 1.77
C VAL A 31 5.51 12.51 1.11
N VAL A 32 6.61 12.59 1.87
CA VAL A 32 7.93 12.94 1.33
C VAL A 32 8.37 11.92 0.28
N SER A 33 8.10 10.63 0.50
CA SER A 33 8.47 9.59 -0.46
C SER A 33 7.67 9.70 -1.77
N VAL A 34 6.38 10.01 -1.70
CA VAL A 34 5.52 10.25 -2.88
C VAL A 34 6.02 11.48 -3.64
N GLN A 35 6.22 12.61 -2.96
CA GLN A 35 6.70 13.84 -3.59
C GLN A 35 8.07 13.67 -4.26
N ARG A 36 8.96 12.87 -3.66
CA ARG A 36 10.28 12.58 -4.23
C ARG A 36 10.21 11.71 -5.48
N HIS A 37 9.37 10.69 -5.48
CA HIS A 37 9.43 9.60 -6.46
C HIS A 37 8.35 9.66 -7.54
N ILE A 38 7.26 10.37 -7.27
CA ILE A 38 6.13 10.56 -8.17
C ILE A 38 5.69 12.04 -8.12
N PRO A 39 6.59 13.00 -8.40
CA PRO A 39 6.38 14.43 -8.12
C PRO A 39 5.21 15.06 -8.90
N LYS A 40 4.79 14.45 -10.00
CA LYS A 40 3.70 14.94 -10.85
C LYS A 40 2.33 14.43 -10.44
N ALA A 41 2.25 13.39 -9.60
CA ALA A 41 0.96 12.82 -9.23
C ALA A 41 0.19 13.78 -8.31
N ARG A 42 -1.13 13.84 -8.50
CA ARG A 42 -2.01 14.58 -7.60
C ARG A 42 -2.11 13.86 -6.26
N LEU A 43 -1.49 14.41 -5.23
CA LEU A 43 -1.49 13.82 -3.89
C LEU A 43 -2.63 14.40 -3.03
N ARG A 44 -3.40 13.53 -2.39
CA ARG A 44 -4.40 13.86 -1.37
C ARG A 44 -4.25 12.98 -0.14
N ILE A 45 -4.46 13.58 1.03
CA ILE A 45 -4.36 12.93 2.33
C ILE A 45 -5.76 12.88 2.92
N PHE A 46 -6.20 11.70 3.30
CA PHE A 46 -7.47 11.46 3.97
C PHE A 46 -7.18 11.18 5.43
N ASP A 47 -7.26 12.23 6.25
CA ASP A 47 -7.07 12.16 7.69
C ASP A 47 -8.35 11.68 8.36
N ASP A 48 -8.27 10.73 9.28
CA ASP A 48 -9.44 10.18 9.97
C ASP A 48 -9.73 10.89 11.29
N ASN A 49 -9.85 12.23 11.24
CA ASN A 49 -9.99 13.13 12.40
C ASN A 49 -8.91 12.87 13.46
N SER A 50 -7.65 13.07 13.08
CA SER A 50 -6.54 12.94 14.02
C SER A 50 -6.61 14.01 15.12
N ASP A 51 -6.30 13.61 16.35
CA ASP A 51 -6.19 14.48 17.52
C ASP A 51 -4.76 14.64 18.04
N ASP A 52 -3.79 13.96 17.42
CA ASP A 52 -2.37 14.13 17.71
C ASP A 52 -1.92 15.56 17.34
N PRO A 53 -1.43 16.38 18.31
CA PRO A 53 -1.07 17.77 18.06
C PRO A 53 0.03 17.94 17.00
N ASN A 54 0.97 16.99 16.90
CA ASN A 54 2.03 17.07 15.90
C ASN A 54 1.50 16.77 14.50
N LEU A 55 0.54 15.86 14.39
CA LEU A 55 -0.11 15.57 13.12
C LEU A 55 -0.97 16.75 12.68
N ILE A 56 -1.78 17.32 13.57
CA ILE A 56 -2.57 18.53 13.27
C ILE A 56 -1.64 19.68 12.81
N ALA A 57 -0.55 19.93 13.54
CA ALA A 57 0.41 20.96 13.18
C ALA A 57 1.04 20.68 11.81
N TYR A 58 1.39 19.43 11.50
CA TYR A 58 1.93 19.07 10.19
C TYR A 58 0.89 19.24 9.07
N LEU A 59 -0.35 18.77 9.25
CA LEU A 59 -1.41 18.91 8.25
C LEU A 59 -1.68 20.38 7.90
N ALA A 60 -1.61 21.28 8.89
CA ALA A 60 -1.75 22.72 8.69
C ALA A 60 -0.62 23.37 7.86
N THR A 61 0.51 22.67 7.65
CA THR A 61 1.60 23.13 6.77
C THR A 61 1.42 22.72 5.30
N LEU A 62 0.44 21.86 5.01
CA LEU A 62 0.22 21.33 3.66
C LEU A 62 -0.66 22.27 2.83
N PRO A 63 -0.52 22.25 1.49
CA PRO A 63 -1.32 23.09 0.61
C PRO A 63 -2.83 22.87 0.79
N ASP A 64 -3.60 23.93 0.61
CA ASP A 64 -5.06 23.89 0.64
C ASP A 64 -5.60 22.83 -0.33
N GLY A 65 -6.60 22.06 0.12
CA GLY A 65 -7.20 20.98 -0.66
C GLY A 65 -6.37 19.70 -0.76
N MET A 66 -5.13 19.67 -0.24
CA MET A 66 -4.36 18.42 -0.13
C MET A 66 -4.89 17.52 0.99
N VAL A 67 -5.42 18.10 2.08
CA VAL A 67 -5.96 17.36 3.22
C VAL A 67 -7.48 17.32 3.15
N ILE A 68 -8.05 16.12 3.21
CA ILE A 68 -9.47 15.84 3.19
C ILE A 68 -9.86 15.27 4.56
N GLN A 69 -10.72 15.98 5.27
CA GLN A 69 -11.32 15.52 6.52
C GLN A 69 -12.67 14.83 6.23
N PRO A 70 -13.11 13.87 7.06
CA PRO A 70 -14.43 13.27 6.95
C PRO A 70 -15.51 14.26 7.41
N ASP A 71 -16.70 14.20 6.80
CA ASP A 71 -17.80 15.12 7.12
C ASP A 71 -18.44 14.82 8.49
N GLN A 72 -18.23 13.60 8.99
CA GLN A 72 -18.66 13.14 10.31
C GLN A 72 -17.56 12.33 10.98
N HIS A 73 -17.53 12.32 12.31
CA HIS A 73 -16.64 11.43 13.05
C HIS A 73 -16.97 9.97 12.71
N SER A 74 -16.02 9.28 12.08
CA SER A 74 -16.10 7.83 11.87
C SER A 74 -16.15 7.13 13.24
N GLY A 75 -17.08 6.19 13.40
CA GLY A 75 -17.36 5.52 14.68
C GLY A 75 -16.21 4.68 15.23
N THR A 76 -16.45 3.95 16.34
CA THR A 76 -15.43 3.18 17.09
C THR A 76 -15.04 1.82 16.46
N THR A 77 -15.21 1.67 15.14
CA THR A 77 -14.97 0.39 14.45
C THR A 77 -13.47 0.04 14.45
N ARG A 78 -13.16 -1.24 14.16
CA ARG A 78 -11.78 -1.76 14.18
C ARG A 78 -10.82 -1.00 13.25
N HIS A 79 -11.33 -0.49 12.13
CA HIS A 79 -10.57 0.21 11.08
C HIS A 79 -10.78 1.73 11.09
N GLY A 80 -11.54 2.27 12.05
CA GLY A 80 -11.91 3.69 12.06
C GLY A 80 -12.63 4.08 10.77
N GLY A 81 -12.24 5.23 10.20
CA GLY A 81 -12.77 5.74 8.93
C GLY A 81 -12.00 5.32 7.67
N LEU A 82 -11.12 4.30 7.72
CA LEU A 82 -10.32 3.87 6.56
C LEU A 82 -11.18 3.62 5.31
N TYR A 83 -12.14 2.69 5.38
CA TYR A 83 -12.95 2.32 4.20
C TYR A 83 -13.85 3.45 3.68
N PRO A 84 -14.55 4.22 4.55
CA PRO A 84 -15.24 5.44 4.12
C PRO A 84 -14.30 6.45 3.42
N ASN A 85 -13.09 6.66 3.95
CA ASN A 85 -12.11 7.55 3.32
C ASN A 85 -11.60 7.00 1.98
N MET A 86 -11.36 5.69 1.87
CA MET A 86 -11.03 5.07 0.59
C MET A 86 -12.16 5.25 -0.43
N GLN A 87 -13.43 5.18 0.01
CA GLN A 87 -14.58 5.35 -0.88
C GLN A 87 -14.62 6.79 -1.37
N ARG A 88 -14.43 7.75 -0.47
CA ARG A 88 -14.32 9.18 -0.79
C ARG A 88 -13.18 9.45 -1.78
N ALA A 89 -12.01 8.83 -1.58
CA ALA A 89 -10.88 8.93 -2.50
C ALA A 89 -11.24 8.45 -3.91
N PHE A 90 -11.89 7.29 -4.01
CA PHE A 90 -12.36 6.76 -5.29
C PHE A 90 -13.45 7.61 -5.95
N ASP A 91 -14.47 8.04 -5.20
CA ASP A 91 -15.58 8.84 -5.74
C ASP A 91 -15.08 10.17 -6.33
N THR A 92 -14.04 10.74 -5.76
CA THR A 92 -13.48 12.04 -6.15
C THR A 92 -12.26 11.95 -7.08
N ALA A 93 -11.79 10.75 -7.41
CA ALA A 93 -10.63 10.57 -8.29
C ALA A 93 -10.96 10.97 -9.73
N THR A 94 -10.07 11.71 -10.37
CA THR A 94 -10.25 12.19 -11.75
C THR A 94 -9.25 11.60 -12.72
N SER A 95 -8.08 11.17 -12.24
CA SER A 95 -7.09 10.49 -13.07
C SER A 95 -7.50 9.08 -13.47
N ARG A 96 -6.83 8.57 -14.50
CA ARG A 96 -6.96 7.19 -14.98
C ARG A 96 -6.66 6.16 -13.89
N TYR A 97 -5.59 6.40 -13.14
CA TYR A 97 -5.14 5.55 -12.05
C TYR A 97 -5.23 6.25 -10.69
N LEU A 98 -5.57 5.46 -9.67
CA LEU A 98 -5.59 5.88 -8.27
C LEU A 98 -4.73 4.92 -7.44
N LEU A 99 -3.65 5.43 -6.87
CA LEU A 99 -2.80 4.69 -5.94
C LEU A 99 -3.29 4.90 -4.51
N MET A 100 -3.71 3.81 -3.88
CA MET A 100 -4.12 3.79 -2.47
C MET A 100 -2.91 3.45 -1.60
N LEU A 101 -2.57 4.35 -0.66
CA LEU A 101 -1.48 4.18 0.30
C LEU A 101 -1.99 4.35 1.73
N GLN A 102 -1.35 3.66 2.67
CA GLN A 102 -1.50 3.93 4.10
C GLN A 102 -0.25 4.67 4.60
N ASP A 103 -0.40 5.43 5.69
CA ASP A 103 0.69 6.22 6.26
C ASP A 103 1.95 5.42 6.63
N ASP A 104 1.82 4.10 6.82
CA ASP A 104 2.92 3.19 7.13
C ASP A 104 3.64 2.62 5.89
N THR A 105 3.43 3.22 4.72
CA THR A 105 4.11 2.86 3.48
C THR A 105 5.18 3.88 3.08
N GLN A 106 6.02 3.47 2.13
CA GLN A 106 7.02 4.32 1.50
C GLN A 106 7.11 3.97 0.01
N VAL A 107 7.12 4.99 -0.85
CA VAL A 107 7.56 4.85 -2.25
C VAL A 107 9.09 4.80 -2.24
N VAL A 108 9.67 3.74 -2.79
CA VAL A 108 11.11 3.44 -2.61
C VAL A 108 11.95 3.70 -3.86
N ARG A 109 11.32 3.98 -5.00
CA ARG A 109 12.00 4.32 -6.25
C ARG A 109 11.16 5.26 -7.08
N ALA A 110 11.81 6.03 -7.95
CA ALA A 110 11.12 6.88 -8.91
C ALA A 110 10.35 6.02 -9.92
N MET A 111 9.22 6.55 -10.39
CA MET A 111 8.50 6.04 -11.54
C MET A 111 8.86 6.82 -12.80
N ASP A 112 9.04 6.13 -13.91
CA ASP A 112 9.29 6.71 -15.23
C ASP A 112 8.22 6.25 -16.24
N HIS A 113 8.33 6.71 -17.49
CA HIS A 113 7.38 6.35 -18.55
C HIS A 113 7.29 4.84 -18.80
N SER A 114 8.38 4.08 -18.61
CA SER A 114 8.36 2.62 -18.78
C SER A 114 7.52 1.93 -17.70
N ASP A 115 7.42 2.51 -16.50
CA ASP A 115 6.54 1.99 -15.45
C ASP A 115 5.07 2.13 -15.84
N PHE A 116 4.67 3.29 -16.37
CA PHE A 116 3.30 3.50 -16.86
C PHE A 116 3.00 2.62 -18.08
N GLY A 117 3.93 2.48 -19.02
CA GLY A 117 3.78 1.55 -20.14
C GLY A 117 3.60 0.10 -19.70
N ALA A 118 4.33 -0.34 -18.66
CA ALA A 118 4.15 -1.67 -18.09
C ALA A 118 2.79 -1.84 -17.40
N ILE A 119 2.34 -0.83 -16.65
CA ILE A 119 1.01 -0.83 -16.02
C ILE A 119 -0.10 -0.90 -17.07
N ASP A 120 0.02 -0.11 -18.13
CA ASP A 120 -0.92 -0.10 -19.26
C ASP A 120 -0.98 -1.47 -19.95
N ALA A 121 0.18 -2.10 -20.18
CA ALA A 121 0.24 -3.44 -20.77
C ALA A 121 -0.46 -4.49 -19.90
N VAL A 122 -0.35 -4.41 -18.57
CA VAL A 122 -1.05 -5.31 -17.64
C VAL A 122 -2.56 -5.18 -17.80
N PHE A 123 -3.09 -3.95 -17.77
CA PHE A 123 -4.54 -3.73 -17.89
C PHE A 123 -5.04 -4.02 -19.31
N ALA A 124 -4.28 -3.71 -20.36
CA ALA A 124 -4.62 -4.03 -21.74
C ALA A 124 -4.68 -5.54 -21.99
N GLY A 125 -3.78 -6.31 -21.37
CA GLY A 125 -3.74 -7.77 -21.47
C GLY A 125 -4.89 -8.49 -20.76
N ASP A 126 -5.59 -7.82 -19.85
CA ASP A 126 -6.77 -8.36 -19.17
C ASP A 126 -7.82 -7.25 -18.92
N PRO A 127 -8.83 -7.10 -19.80
CA PRO A 127 -9.90 -6.11 -19.65
C PRO A 127 -10.73 -6.22 -18.36
N ASN A 128 -10.73 -7.39 -17.70
CA ASN A 128 -11.48 -7.64 -16.47
C ASN A 128 -10.65 -7.39 -15.20
N CYS A 129 -9.37 -7.02 -15.33
CA CYS A 129 -8.52 -6.63 -14.22
C CYS A 129 -8.77 -5.16 -13.84
N ALA A 130 -8.99 -4.88 -12.55
CA ALA A 130 -9.20 -3.49 -12.08
C ALA A 130 -8.23 -3.05 -10.98
N PHE A 131 -7.46 -3.99 -10.43
CA PHE A 131 -6.51 -3.75 -9.35
C PHE A 131 -5.14 -4.31 -9.73
N LEU A 132 -4.08 -3.58 -9.38
CA LEU A 132 -2.70 -4.02 -9.51
C LEU A 132 -1.99 -3.86 -8.18
N ALA A 133 -1.35 -4.93 -7.70
CA ALA A 133 -0.53 -4.85 -6.52
C ALA A 133 0.87 -4.34 -6.88
N VAL A 134 1.23 -3.19 -6.31
CA VAL A 134 2.46 -2.45 -6.62
C VAL A 134 3.54 -2.56 -5.53
N THR A 135 3.30 -3.41 -4.54
CA THR A 135 4.18 -3.57 -3.39
C THR A 135 5.20 -4.68 -3.59
N PHE A 136 6.40 -4.52 -3.03
CA PHE A 136 7.33 -5.65 -2.90
C PHE A 136 6.69 -6.82 -2.13
N LEU A 137 7.19 -8.03 -2.37
CA LEU A 137 6.73 -9.21 -1.67
C LEU A 137 7.40 -9.29 -0.30
N ARG A 138 6.63 -9.76 0.68
CA ARG A 138 7.13 -9.94 2.06
C ARG A 138 7.87 -11.27 2.16
N GLY A 139 9.17 -11.27 2.47
CA GLY A 139 9.97 -12.50 2.61
C GLY A 139 9.40 -13.49 3.62
N ALA A 140 8.81 -12.99 4.71
CA ALA A 140 8.09 -13.82 5.70
C ALA A 140 6.90 -14.62 5.14
N ARG A 141 6.44 -14.31 3.91
CA ARG A 141 5.34 -14.99 3.21
C ARG A 141 5.81 -15.64 1.89
N ALA A 142 7.11 -15.74 1.63
CA ALA A 142 7.67 -16.27 0.37
C ALA A 142 7.06 -17.62 -0.03
N LYS A 143 7.00 -18.59 0.90
CA LYS A 143 6.37 -19.91 0.66
C LYS A 143 4.92 -19.81 0.18
N ARG A 144 4.14 -18.88 0.72
CA ARG A 144 2.75 -18.65 0.30
C ARG A 144 2.71 -18.06 -1.11
N TYR A 145 3.57 -17.10 -1.42
CA TYR A 145 3.63 -16.49 -2.74
C TYR A 145 4.00 -17.51 -3.82
N HIS A 146 5.04 -18.30 -3.62
CA HIS A 146 5.43 -19.36 -4.57
C HIS A 146 4.34 -20.42 -4.78
N ARG A 147 3.47 -20.65 -3.80
CA ARG A 147 2.35 -21.59 -3.95
C ARG A 147 1.18 -21.01 -4.74
N LEU A 148 0.95 -19.70 -4.61
CA LEU A 148 -0.24 -19.03 -5.15
C LEU A 148 0.00 -18.33 -6.48
N LEU A 149 1.23 -17.92 -6.76
CA LEU A 149 1.58 -17.08 -7.91
C LEU A 149 2.53 -17.83 -8.84
N ALA A 150 2.46 -17.49 -10.12
CA ALA A 150 3.41 -17.87 -11.16
C ALA A 150 3.92 -16.61 -11.87
N PRO A 151 5.19 -16.56 -12.31
CA PRO A 151 5.67 -15.47 -13.14
C PRO A 151 4.98 -15.48 -14.50
N ASP A 152 4.65 -14.29 -14.99
CA ASP A 152 4.14 -14.04 -16.34
C ASP A 152 5.05 -12.99 -17.01
N PRO A 153 6.12 -13.45 -17.71
CA PRO A 153 7.07 -12.54 -18.35
C PRO A 153 6.46 -11.68 -19.45
N ALA A 154 5.41 -12.17 -20.14
CA ALA A 154 4.79 -11.44 -21.23
C ALA A 154 4.04 -10.19 -20.71
N ARG A 155 3.39 -10.30 -19.54
CA ARG A 155 2.75 -9.17 -18.86
C ARG A 155 3.63 -8.43 -17.85
N GLY A 156 4.82 -8.97 -17.52
CA GLY A 156 5.71 -8.36 -16.53
C GLY A 156 5.14 -8.39 -15.10
N VAL A 157 4.48 -9.49 -14.72
CA VAL A 157 3.82 -9.65 -13.42
C VAL A 157 4.04 -11.03 -12.81
N TYR A 158 3.64 -11.18 -11.55
CA TYR A 158 3.34 -12.48 -10.95
C TYR A 158 1.84 -12.58 -10.71
N ASP A 159 1.21 -13.62 -11.22
CA ASP A 159 -0.26 -13.75 -11.20
C ASP A 159 -0.70 -15.12 -10.67
N THR A 160 -1.95 -15.20 -10.22
CA THR A 160 -2.54 -16.48 -9.82
C THR A 160 -2.87 -17.27 -11.10
N PRO A 161 -2.23 -18.43 -11.35
CA PRO A 161 -2.50 -19.19 -12.57
C PRO A 161 -3.94 -19.71 -12.57
N SER A 162 -4.59 -19.64 -13.74
CA SER A 162 -5.86 -20.32 -13.96
C SER A 162 -5.63 -21.83 -13.95
N ARG A 163 -6.33 -22.56 -13.07
CA ARG A 163 -6.23 -24.03 -12.97
C ARG A 163 -7.55 -24.66 -13.37
N PRO A 164 -7.60 -25.47 -14.45
CA PRO A 164 -8.83 -26.09 -14.94
C PRO A 164 -9.54 -26.97 -13.90
N ASP A 165 -8.78 -27.53 -12.96
CA ASP A 165 -9.15 -28.53 -11.96
C ASP A 165 -9.36 -27.97 -10.54
N GLN A 166 -9.09 -26.68 -10.33
CA GLN A 166 -9.40 -25.98 -9.08
C GLN A 166 -10.37 -24.82 -9.35
N PRO A 167 -11.68 -25.05 -9.29
CA PRO A 167 -12.69 -23.98 -9.39
C PRO A 167 -12.68 -23.00 -8.21
N ASP A 168 -11.71 -23.09 -7.30
CA ASP A 168 -11.76 -22.36 -6.05
C ASP A 168 -11.18 -20.94 -6.17
N TYR A 169 -12.05 -20.09 -6.70
CA TYR A 169 -12.13 -18.66 -6.48
C TYR A 169 -11.67 -18.20 -5.08
N ALA A 170 -11.75 -19.03 -4.02
CA ALA A 170 -11.26 -18.69 -2.69
C ALA A 170 -9.74 -18.48 -2.58
N ASN A 171 -8.94 -18.93 -3.55
CA ASN A 171 -7.48 -18.87 -3.48
C ASN A 171 -6.83 -17.78 -4.34
N ARG A 172 -7.59 -17.08 -5.20
CA ARG A 172 -7.02 -15.99 -5.99
C ARG A 172 -6.79 -14.73 -5.17
N ILE A 173 -5.66 -14.08 -5.42
CA ILE A 173 -5.42 -12.72 -4.96
C ILE A 173 -6.24 -11.79 -5.86
N ALA A 174 -7.08 -10.96 -5.27
CA ALA A 174 -8.02 -10.10 -6.02
C ALA A 174 -8.08 -8.67 -5.50
N TYR A 175 -7.63 -8.41 -4.27
CA TYR A 175 -7.70 -7.09 -3.67
C TYR A 175 -6.74 -6.96 -2.50
N PHE A 176 -6.13 -5.78 -2.36
CA PHE A 176 -5.43 -5.29 -1.17
C PHE A 176 -5.77 -3.81 -1.00
N ASP A 177 -5.85 -3.35 0.26
CA ASP A 177 -6.12 -1.94 0.57
C ASP A 177 -5.04 -1.01 -0.05
N ILE A 178 -3.78 -1.47 -0.10
CA ILE A 178 -2.66 -0.79 -0.77
C ILE A 178 -2.46 -1.39 -2.15
N SER A 179 -2.99 -0.71 -3.17
CA SER A 179 -2.95 -1.14 -4.57
C SER A 179 -3.16 0.04 -5.52
N LEU A 180 -2.86 -0.17 -6.80
CA LEU A 180 -3.16 0.74 -7.89
C LEU A 180 -4.49 0.34 -8.54
N TRP A 181 -5.39 1.31 -8.70
CA TRP A 181 -6.77 1.11 -9.15
C TRP A 181 -6.95 1.70 -10.55
N HIS A 182 -7.60 0.95 -11.45
CA HIS A 182 -8.06 1.50 -12.72
C HIS A 182 -9.43 2.15 -12.52
N VAL A 183 -9.46 3.49 -12.46
CA VAL A 183 -10.64 4.25 -11.99
C VAL A 183 -11.86 4.01 -12.88
N GLU A 184 -11.71 4.08 -14.19
CA GLU A 184 -12.82 3.88 -15.14
C GLU A 184 -13.45 2.48 -15.03
N ARG A 185 -12.64 1.41 -14.98
CA ARG A 185 -13.16 0.02 -14.85
C ARG A 185 -13.96 -0.18 -13.58
N LEU A 186 -13.48 0.38 -12.47
CA LEU A 186 -14.20 0.34 -11.19
C LEU A 186 -15.51 1.14 -11.27
N ARG A 187 -15.55 2.27 -11.98
CA ARG A 187 -16.79 3.04 -12.19
C ARG A 187 -17.80 2.31 -13.07
N THR A 188 -17.36 1.75 -14.19
CA THR A 188 -18.21 1.00 -15.13
C THR A 188 -18.86 -0.21 -14.46
N THR A 189 -18.14 -0.87 -13.55
CA THR A 189 -18.66 -1.99 -12.76
C THR A 189 -19.37 -1.57 -11.48
N GLN A 190 -19.50 -0.26 -11.22
CA GLN A 190 -20.14 0.31 -10.04
C GLN A 190 -19.54 -0.20 -8.71
N TRP A 191 -18.20 -0.37 -8.68
CA TRP A 191 -17.48 -0.77 -7.49
C TRP A 191 -17.81 0.11 -6.27
N LYS A 192 -18.05 -0.53 -5.13
CA LYS A 192 -18.24 0.14 -3.84
C LYS A 192 -17.42 -0.53 -2.76
N ILE A 193 -16.66 0.26 -2.02
CA ILE A 193 -15.83 -0.24 -0.94
C ILE A 193 -16.73 -0.71 0.21
N GLN A 194 -16.44 -1.92 0.67
CA GLN A 194 -17.06 -2.56 1.82
C GLN A 194 -16.31 -2.23 3.12
N ASN A 195 -16.95 -2.49 4.25
CA ASN A 195 -16.43 -2.14 5.57
C ASN A 195 -15.29 -3.05 6.10
N SER A 196 -14.79 -3.98 5.29
CA SER A 196 -13.66 -4.84 5.65
C SER A 196 -12.86 -5.29 4.42
N GLU A 197 -11.55 -5.53 4.60
CA GLU A 197 -10.68 -6.11 3.57
C GLU A 197 -11.21 -7.46 3.09
N HIS A 198 -11.81 -8.27 3.99
CA HIS A 198 -12.39 -9.56 3.63
C HIS A 198 -13.57 -9.41 2.66
N ASP A 199 -14.51 -8.51 2.96
CA ASP A 199 -15.69 -8.28 2.12
C ASP A 199 -15.28 -7.64 0.79
N ASN A 200 -14.29 -6.75 0.80
CA ASN A 200 -13.70 -6.20 -0.42
C ASN A 200 -13.05 -7.29 -1.28
N VAL A 201 -12.31 -8.23 -0.69
CA VAL A 201 -11.76 -9.38 -1.42
C VAL A 201 -12.87 -10.24 -2.02
N LEU A 202 -13.92 -10.56 -1.25
CA LEU A 202 -15.04 -11.36 -1.75
C LEU A 202 -15.75 -10.65 -2.90
N GLN A 203 -16.01 -9.36 -2.79
CA GLN A 203 -16.63 -8.57 -3.86
C GLN A 203 -15.72 -8.47 -5.10
N ALA A 204 -14.43 -8.15 -4.93
CA ALA A 204 -13.49 -7.97 -6.03
C ALA A 204 -13.38 -9.24 -6.86
N ARG A 205 -13.32 -10.39 -6.20
CA ARG A 205 -13.36 -11.66 -6.91
C ARG A 205 -14.67 -11.80 -7.70
N LYS A 206 -15.83 -11.27 -7.30
CA LYS A 206 -17.09 -11.49 -8.07
C LYS A 206 -17.09 -10.67 -9.35
N MET A 207 -16.39 -9.54 -9.33
CA MET A 207 -16.50 -8.50 -10.34
C MET A 207 -15.32 -8.48 -11.31
N PHE A 208 -14.16 -8.95 -10.86
CA PHE A 208 -12.90 -8.82 -11.61
C PHE A 208 -12.16 -10.15 -11.72
N SER A 209 -11.17 -10.15 -12.60
CA SER A 209 -10.14 -11.19 -12.65
C SER A 209 -9.19 -11.08 -11.44
N THR A 210 -8.03 -11.72 -11.53
CA THR A 210 -7.02 -11.70 -10.47
C THR A 210 -6.42 -10.30 -10.32
N MET A 211 -5.86 -10.00 -9.15
CA MET A 211 -4.99 -8.84 -8.94
C MET A 211 -3.54 -9.31 -9.05
N PRO A 212 -2.88 -9.12 -10.21
CA PRO A 212 -1.48 -9.48 -10.37
C PRO A 212 -0.57 -8.62 -9.48
N GLN A 213 0.63 -9.13 -9.21
CA GLN A 213 1.72 -8.40 -8.56
C GLN A 213 2.66 -7.85 -9.64
N LEU A 214 2.89 -6.54 -9.65
CA LEU A 214 3.83 -5.91 -10.57
C LEU A 214 5.23 -6.50 -10.38
N ALA A 215 5.91 -6.89 -11.46
CA ALA A 215 7.24 -7.49 -11.34
C ALA A 215 8.30 -6.50 -10.86
N ALA A 216 8.15 -5.22 -11.17
CA ALA A 216 8.99 -4.13 -10.67
C ALA A 216 8.17 -3.25 -9.70
N PRO A 217 7.93 -3.68 -8.46
CA PRO A 217 7.18 -2.89 -7.49
C PRO A 217 7.92 -1.60 -7.12
N PHE A 218 7.19 -0.61 -6.57
CA PHE A 218 7.75 0.69 -6.20
C PHE A 218 7.29 1.19 -4.82
N VAL A 219 6.41 0.45 -4.15
CA VAL A 219 5.92 0.76 -2.81
C VAL A 219 6.30 -0.37 -1.85
N PHE A 220 6.57 -0.05 -0.59
CA PHE A 220 6.56 -1.09 0.44
C PHE A 220 6.15 -0.58 1.81
N HIS A 221 5.81 -1.54 2.68
CA HIS A 221 5.42 -1.27 4.06
C HIS A 221 6.66 -1.05 4.90
N LEU A 222 6.66 -0.01 5.73
CA LEU A 222 7.73 0.22 6.68
C LEU A 222 7.81 -0.95 7.69
N PRO A 223 9.01 -1.32 8.14
CA PRO A 223 9.18 -2.27 9.23
C PRO A 223 8.83 -1.65 10.58
N GLU A 224 8.50 -2.52 11.53
CA GLU A 224 8.38 -2.26 12.96
C GLU A 224 7.39 -1.14 13.33
N VAL A 225 6.30 -1.07 12.57
CA VAL A 225 5.27 -0.03 12.70
C VAL A 225 4.48 -0.19 14.01
N PRO A 226 4.25 0.91 14.76
CA PRO A 226 3.37 0.94 15.92
C PRO A 226 1.94 0.49 15.59
N ILE A 227 1.31 -0.29 16.46
CA ILE A 227 -0.08 -0.70 16.26
C ILE A 227 -1.04 0.23 17.01
N TYR A 228 -2.08 0.68 16.30
CA TYR A 228 -3.31 1.22 16.89
C TYR A 228 -4.45 0.27 16.54
N ARG A 229 -5.30 -0.05 17.52
CA ARG A 229 -6.54 -0.84 17.29
C ARG A 229 -7.68 -0.20 18.07
N HIS A 230 -8.83 -0.03 17.43
CA HIS A 230 -9.98 0.67 18.03
C HIS A 230 -9.64 2.07 18.56
N ARG A 231 -8.75 2.79 17.88
CA ARG A 231 -8.22 4.09 18.34
C ARG A 231 -7.57 4.08 19.73
N THR A 232 -7.24 2.89 20.25
CA THR A 232 -6.58 2.71 21.55
C THR A 232 -5.21 2.05 21.38
N GLN A 233 -4.30 2.36 22.30
CA GLN A 233 -3.04 1.64 22.45
C GLN A 233 -3.14 0.67 23.61
N THR A 234 -2.72 -0.57 23.36
CA THR A 234 -2.50 -1.56 24.41
C THR A 234 -1.26 -1.19 25.23
N LEU A 235 -1.16 -1.65 26.47
CA LEU A 235 0.05 -1.55 27.29
C LEU A 235 1.25 -2.15 26.54
N ALA A 236 1.04 -3.27 25.84
CA ALA A 236 2.04 -3.88 24.98
C ALA A 236 2.53 -2.94 23.86
N ALA A 237 1.62 -2.21 23.20
CA ALA A 237 1.98 -1.23 22.16
C ALA A 237 2.72 -0.02 22.77
N ARG A 238 2.31 0.44 23.96
CA ARG A 238 3.01 1.52 24.68
C ARG A 238 4.43 1.12 25.07
N LEU A 239 4.62 -0.11 25.52
CA LEU A 239 5.94 -0.64 25.87
C LEU A 239 6.80 -0.92 24.64
N ALA A 240 6.21 -1.47 23.56
CA ALA A 240 6.89 -1.66 22.30
C ALA A 240 7.43 -0.33 21.75
N ARG A 241 6.67 0.76 21.80
CA ARG A 241 7.16 2.10 21.42
C ARG A 241 8.41 2.54 22.17
N ARG A 242 8.49 2.28 23.48
CA ARG A 242 9.67 2.65 24.28
C ARG A 242 10.92 1.86 23.86
N ILE A 243 10.74 0.61 23.42
CA ILE A 243 11.83 -0.31 23.09
C ILE A 243 12.25 -0.16 21.61
N VAL A 244 11.28 0.01 20.72
CA VAL A 244 11.45 0.04 19.27
C VAL A 244 11.66 1.46 18.72
N GLY A 245 11.17 2.46 19.47
CA GLY A 245 11.06 3.84 19.02
C GLY A 245 9.79 4.08 18.21
N THR A 246 9.45 5.35 18.02
CA THR A 246 8.29 5.80 17.22
C THR A 246 8.67 6.27 15.83
N ASP A 247 9.97 6.43 15.55
CA ASP A 247 10.43 6.88 14.24
C ASP A 247 10.26 5.78 13.18
N PRO A 248 9.75 6.14 11.99
CA PRO A 248 9.68 5.26 10.84
C PRO A 248 11.04 4.60 10.55
N LYS A 249 11.04 3.29 10.35
CA LYS A 249 12.22 2.56 9.88
C LYS A 249 12.34 2.69 8.37
N ARG A 250 12.77 3.88 7.93
CA ARG A 250 12.76 4.29 6.51
C ARG A 250 13.64 3.38 5.65
N PHE A 251 13.21 3.18 4.42
CA PHE A 251 14.07 2.59 3.39
C PHE A 251 14.95 3.66 2.76
N ILE A 252 16.17 3.27 2.42
CA ILE A 252 17.04 4.05 1.54
C ILE A 252 16.38 4.01 0.15
N PRO A 253 16.20 5.16 -0.54
CA PRO A 253 15.72 5.17 -1.91
C PRO A 253 16.61 4.33 -2.83
N MET A 254 15.99 3.54 -3.70
CA MET A 254 16.72 2.77 -4.70
C MET A 254 17.40 3.72 -5.69
N THR A 255 18.64 3.41 -6.01
CA THR A 255 19.43 4.07 -7.06
C THR A 255 18.94 3.67 -8.45
N THR A 256 19.26 4.47 -9.46
CA THR A 256 18.94 4.14 -10.86
C THR A 256 19.48 2.77 -11.27
N THR A 257 20.69 2.40 -10.82
CA THR A 257 21.28 1.08 -11.10
C THR A 257 20.47 -0.05 -10.48
N GLU A 258 20.04 0.08 -9.23
CA GLU A 258 19.20 -0.93 -8.56
C GLU A 258 17.81 -1.04 -9.21
N VAL A 259 17.23 0.08 -9.65
CA VAL A 259 15.95 0.08 -10.38
C VAL A 259 16.09 -0.61 -11.73
N THR A 260 17.14 -0.32 -12.49
CA THR A 260 17.43 -1.02 -13.75
C THR A 260 17.58 -2.51 -13.51
N ALA A 261 18.39 -2.90 -12.51
CA ALA A 261 18.58 -4.31 -12.16
C ALA A 261 17.26 -4.99 -11.75
N LEU A 262 16.39 -4.31 -10.99
CA LEU A 262 15.05 -4.81 -10.67
C LEU A 262 14.20 -5.01 -11.92
N LYS A 263 14.17 -4.05 -12.84
CA LYS A 263 13.35 -4.10 -14.06
C LYS A 263 13.84 -5.18 -15.06
N THR A 264 15.15 -5.40 -15.16
CA THR A 264 15.74 -6.31 -16.16
C THR A 264 16.06 -7.72 -15.65
N ARG A 265 15.85 -8.00 -14.36
CA ARG A 265 16.10 -9.34 -13.78
C ARG A 265 15.20 -10.39 -14.44
N ASP A 266 15.65 -11.64 -14.37
CA ASP A 266 14.80 -12.79 -14.64
C ASP A 266 13.69 -12.93 -13.59
N LEU A 267 12.45 -13.22 -14.01
CA LEU A 267 11.31 -13.29 -13.09
C LEU A 267 11.35 -14.50 -12.14
N SER A 268 12.26 -15.47 -12.34
CA SER A 268 12.58 -16.46 -11.31
C SER A 268 13.23 -15.86 -10.06
N HIS A 269 13.77 -14.63 -10.14
CA HIS A 269 14.18 -13.83 -8.99
C HIS A 269 13.03 -12.94 -8.53
N TRP A 270 12.35 -13.36 -7.47
CA TRP A 270 11.12 -12.71 -7.00
C TRP A 270 11.45 -11.39 -6.30
N PRO A 271 10.59 -10.35 -6.41
CA PRO A 271 10.85 -9.04 -5.81
C PRO A 271 10.53 -9.07 -4.31
N MET A 272 11.21 -9.92 -3.55
CA MET A 272 11.12 -9.97 -2.09
C MET A 272 11.81 -8.73 -1.51
N ALA A 273 11.11 -7.98 -0.66
CA ALA A 273 11.60 -6.71 -0.15
C ALA A 273 12.98 -6.81 0.51
N GLU A 274 13.25 -7.90 1.21
CA GLU A 274 14.53 -8.15 1.90
C GLU A 274 15.74 -8.21 0.95
N ASP A 275 15.52 -8.56 -0.32
CA ASP A 275 16.56 -8.73 -1.32
C ASP A 275 16.86 -7.40 -2.06
N PHE A 276 15.89 -6.49 -2.10
CA PHE A 276 15.98 -5.23 -2.87
C PHE A 276 16.00 -3.96 -2.01
N LEU A 277 15.49 -4.01 -0.78
CA LEU A 277 15.31 -2.82 0.05
C LEU A 277 16.18 -2.87 1.30
N THR A 278 16.84 -1.75 1.58
CA THR A 278 17.68 -1.55 2.77
C THR A 278 17.13 -0.42 3.62
N CYS A 279 17.07 -0.62 4.93
CA CYS A 279 16.65 0.43 5.85
C CYS A 279 17.83 1.33 6.22
N GLU A 280 17.57 2.62 6.42
CA GLU A 280 18.57 3.58 6.93
C GLU A 280 19.15 3.13 8.28
N ASN A 281 18.31 2.49 9.10
CA ASN A 281 18.75 1.87 10.34
C ASN A 281 19.21 0.41 10.06
N PRO A 282 20.51 0.10 10.18
CA PRO A 282 21.04 -1.24 9.89
C PRO A 282 20.60 -2.29 10.93
N LYS A 283 20.01 -1.89 12.06
CA LYS A 283 19.55 -2.79 13.13
C LYS A 283 18.14 -3.36 12.89
N VAL A 284 17.47 -2.95 11.82
CA VAL A 284 16.13 -3.46 11.47
C VAL A 284 16.24 -4.94 11.10
N ARG A 285 15.40 -5.78 11.70
CA ARG A 285 15.46 -7.24 11.48
C ARG A 285 15.02 -7.62 10.06
N ARG A 286 15.69 -8.63 9.50
CA ARG A 286 15.29 -9.33 8.26
C ARG A 286 14.99 -10.81 8.57
N PRO A 287 13.91 -11.41 8.01
CA PRO A 287 12.86 -10.75 7.24
C PRO A 287 12.12 -9.68 8.04
N PHE A 288 11.63 -8.65 7.34
CA PHE A 288 11.06 -7.47 7.98
C PHE A 288 9.86 -7.84 8.86
N VAL A 289 9.85 -7.28 10.06
CA VAL A 289 8.75 -7.47 11.03
C VAL A 289 7.86 -6.24 10.98
N TYR A 290 6.65 -6.35 10.45
CA TYR A 290 5.78 -5.18 10.17
C TYR A 290 4.97 -4.65 11.36
N LYS A 291 5.13 -5.26 12.54
CA LYS A 291 4.38 -4.90 13.76
C LYS A 291 5.39 -4.82 14.90
N ASP A 292 5.50 -3.66 15.53
CA ASP A 292 6.42 -3.42 16.65
C ASP A 292 6.29 -4.48 17.77
N VAL A 293 5.07 -4.84 18.15
CA VAL A 293 4.81 -5.88 19.18
C VAL A 293 5.30 -7.28 18.78
N LYS A 294 5.58 -7.51 17.49
CA LYS A 294 6.14 -8.78 17.01
C LYS A 294 7.67 -8.79 16.96
N ARG A 295 8.33 -7.65 17.26
CA ARG A 295 9.80 -7.58 17.29
C ARG A 295 10.39 -8.53 18.34
N HIS A 296 9.73 -8.63 19.50
CA HIS A 296 10.07 -9.58 20.56
C HIS A 296 8.86 -10.48 20.87
N TRP A 297 9.11 -11.78 21.08
CA TRP A 297 8.07 -12.78 21.27
C TRP A 297 7.20 -12.51 22.51
N TRP A 298 7.79 -11.96 23.58
CA TRP A 298 7.10 -11.65 24.83
C TRP A 298 6.15 -10.44 24.70
N LEU A 299 6.48 -9.45 23.85
CA LEU A 299 5.56 -8.34 23.52
C LEU A 299 4.33 -8.86 22.76
N ALA A 300 4.53 -9.83 21.88
CA ALA A 300 3.43 -10.46 21.13
C ALA A 300 2.50 -11.25 22.06
N LEU A 301 3.07 -11.93 23.06
CA LEU A 301 2.30 -12.65 24.08
C LEU A 301 1.50 -11.68 24.96
N LEU A 302 2.14 -10.62 25.46
CA LEU A 302 1.49 -9.58 26.25
C LEU A 302 0.33 -8.93 25.49
N SER A 303 0.55 -8.59 24.21
CA SER A 303 -0.51 -8.04 23.36
C SER A 303 -1.68 -9.00 23.18
N LYS A 304 -1.43 -10.31 23.01
CA LYS A 304 -2.50 -11.31 22.87
C LYS A 304 -3.32 -11.45 24.17
N LEU A 305 -2.64 -11.49 25.32
CA LEU A 305 -3.29 -11.57 26.63
C LEU A 305 -4.15 -10.33 26.90
N GLU A 306 -3.65 -9.14 26.56
CA GLU A 306 -4.38 -7.89 26.78
C GLU A 306 -5.63 -7.76 25.90
N PHE A 307 -5.59 -8.23 24.65
CA PHE A 307 -6.81 -8.33 23.82
C PHE A 307 -7.83 -9.30 24.44
N LYS A 308 -7.38 -10.50 24.81
CA LYS A 308 -8.25 -11.53 25.42
C LYS A 308 -8.90 -11.06 26.73
N LEU A 309 -8.16 -10.33 27.57
CA LEU A 309 -8.66 -9.78 28.84
C LEU A 309 -9.67 -8.63 28.65
N ARG A 310 -9.56 -7.87 27.55
CA ARG A 310 -10.49 -6.77 27.24
C ARG A 310 -11.78 -7.25 26.55
N GLY A 311 -12.01 -8.56 26.46
CA GLY A 311 -13.19 -9.15 25.81
C GLY A 311 -13.26 -8.84 24.31
N ARG A 312 -12.10 -8.65 23.64
CA ARG A 312 -11.99 -8.34 22.22
C ARG A 312 -11.02 -9.28 21.50
#